data_AF-A0A1X7BML8-F1
#
_entry.id   AF-A0A1X7BML8-F1
#
_cell.length_a   1.000
_cell.length_b   1.000
_cell.length_c   1.000
_cell.angle_alpha   90.00
_cell.angle_beta   90.00
_cell.angle_gamma   90.00
#
_symmetry.space_group_name_H-M   'P 1'
#
loop_
_entity.id
_entity.type
_entity.pdbx_description
1 polymer ?
#
loop_
_entity_poly.entity_id
_entity_poly.type
_entity_poly.pdbx_seq_one_letter_code
_entity_poly.pdbx_strand_id
1 'polypeptide(L)'
;MKILSAKAIVTAATIGMIPQMSVAGDMATGAEIKAYLSGNTLQGSTGTDPFAEYYDADGTIRGDGYSAKWKVEGDTGCMDYGNGFGCWTAIIHEEGAIWIKEGEADAASMLLQGNPNNY
;
A
#
# COMPACT_ATOMS: atom_id res chain seq x y z
N MET A 1 12.93 -31.07 61.21
CA MET A 1 12.42 -32.04 60.21
C MET A 1 12.24 -31.27 58.90
N LYS A 2 12.96 -31.71 57.87
CA LYS A 2 13.19 -31.20 56.49
C LYS A 2 12.32 -30.03 55.96
N ILE A 3 13.00 -28.92 55.68
CA ILE A 3 12.59 -27.84 54.76
C ILE A 3 12.97 -28.33 53.36
N LEU A 4 12.00 -28.55 52.46
CA LEU A 4 12.25 -28.91 51.07
C LEU A 4 12.20 -27.64 50.21
N SER A 5 13.35 -27.31 49.62
CA SER A 5 13.59 -26.22 48.69
C SER A 5 12.76 -26.40 47.41
N ALA A 6 11.98 -25.38 47.03
CA ALA A 6 11.34 -25.34 45.72
C ALA A 6 12.38 -24.91 44.67
N LYS A 7 12.73 -25.81 43.75
CA LYS A 7 13.53 -25.53 42.56
C LYS A 7 12.76 -24.54 41.67
N ALA A 8 13.39 -23.42 41.36
CA ALA A 8 12.95 -22.53 40.29
C ALA A 8 13.03 -23.29 38.95
N ILE A 9 11.88 -23.50 38.31
CA ILE A 9 11.82 -23.93 36.91
C ILE A 9 11.95 -22.65 36.09
N VAL A 10 13.14 -22.42 35.54
CA VAL A 10 13.35 -21.41 34.50
C VAL A 10 12.92 -22.05 33.18
N THR A 11 11.67 -21.82 32.77
CA THR A 11 11.23 -22.17 31.42
C THR A 11 11.81 -21.12 30.47
N ALA A 12 12.79 -21.51 29.66
CA ALA A 12 13.35 -20.66 28.62
C ALA A 12 12.26 -20.36 27.58
N ALA A 13 11.78 -19.12 27.56
CA ALA A 13 10.91 -18.62 26.50
C ALA A 13 11.77 -18.46 25.23
N THR A 14 11.65 -19.41 24.30
CA THR A 14 12.17 -19.27 22.94
C THR A 14 11.42 -18.13 22.26
N ILE A 15 12.01 -16.94 22.23
CA ILE A 15 11.57 -15.84 21.37
C ILE A 15 11.83 -16.31 19.93
N GLY A 16 10.77 -16.77 19.27
CA GLY A 16 10.81 -17.03 17.83
C GLY A 16 11.04 -15.72 17.11
N MET A 17 12.23 -15.55 16.54
CA MET A 17 12.54 -14.44 15.66
C MET A 17 11.74 -14.64 14.38
N ILE A 18 10.60 -13.96 14.26
CA ILE A 18 9.87 -13.90 12.99
C ILE A 18 10.73 -13.04 12.06
N PRO A 19 11.12 -13.53 10.87
CA PRO A 19 11.80 -12.68 9.89
C PRO A 19 10.84 -11.55 9.51
N GLN A 20 11.12 -10.34 10.00
CA GLN A 20 10.52 -9.14 9.47
C GLN A 20 11.07 -8.97 8.06
N MET A 21 10.26 -9.25 7.04
CA MET A 21 10.58 -8.80 5.69
C MET A 21 10.51 -7.28 5.70
N SER A 22 11.64 -6.63 5.95
CA SER A 22 11.81 -5.21 5.72
C SER A 22 11.69 -4.98 4.21
N VAL A 23 10.59 -4.40 3.77
CA VAL A 23 10.50 -3.77 2.45
C VAL A 23 11.42 -2.55 2.46
N ALA A 24 12.70 -2.78 2.19
CA ALA A 24 13.71 -1.74 2.04
C ALA A 24 13.60 -1.16 0.62
N GLY A 25 12.54 -0.41 0.36
CA GLY A 25 12.45 0.54 -0.75
C GLY A 25 12.27 1.93 -0.15
N ASP A 26 12.92 2.94 -0.72
CA ASP A 26 12.72 4.32 -0.27
C ASP A 26 11.25 4.71 -0.49
N MET A 27 10.67 5.43 0.48
CA MET A 27 9.33 5.96 0.33
C MET A 27 9.30 6.95 -0.83
N ALA A 28 8.31 6.80 -1.72
CA ALA A 28 8.12 7.67 -2.85
C ALA A 28 7.74 9.08 -2.41
N THR A 29 8.30 10.07 -3.10
CA THR A 29 7.92 11.47 -2.98
C THR A 29 6.58 11.74 -3.66
N GLY A 30 5.93 12.86 -3.33
CA GLY A 30 4.70 13.28 -4.00
C GLY A 30 4.85 13.45 -5.50
N ALA A 31 6.04 13.84 -5.97
CA ALA A 31 6.33 13.98 -7.39
C ALA A 31 6.37 12.61 -8.09
N GLU A 32 6.98 11.60 -7.47
CA GLU A 32 7.01 10.23 -7.98
C GLU A 32 5.62 9.60 -7.97
N ILE A 33 4.85 9.79 -6.89
CA ILE A 33 3.45 9.36 -6.82
C ILE A 33 2.62 10.02 -7.93
N LYS A 34 2.76 11.33 -8.12
CA LYS A 34 2.03 12.05 -9.18
C LYS A 34 2.39 11.53 -10.58
N ALA A 35 3.67 11.25 -10.84
CA ALA A 35 4.13 10.71 -12.11
C ALA A 35 3.62 9.29 -12.37
N TYR A 36 3.54 8.48 -11.31
CA TYR A 36 3.01 7.12 -11.36
C TYR A 36 1.50 7.11 -11.65
N LEU A 37 0.73 7.98 -10.99
CA LEU A 37 -0.72 8.07 -11.17
C LEU A 37 -1.12 8.80 -12.47
N SER A 38 -0.66 10.03 -12.66
CA SER A 38 -1.24 10.95 -13.66
C SER A 38 -1.13 10.43 -15.09
N GLY A 39 -2.27 10.13 -15.70
CA GLY A 39 -2.37 9.67 -17.08
C GLY A 39 -2.06 8.19 -17.28
N ASN A 40 -2.08 7.38 -16.22
CA ASN A 40 -1.81 5.95 -16.29
C ASN A 40 -2.95 5.12 -15.69
N THR A 41 -3.00 3.85 -16.07
CA THR A 41 -3.85 2.85 -15.44
C THR A 41 -3.03 2.08 -14.41
N LEU A 42 -3.57 1.88 -13.21
CA LEU A 42 -3.03 0.96 -12.23
C LEU A 42 -3.90 -0.29 -12.24
N GLN A 43 -3.26 -1.46 -12.22
CA GLN A 43 -3.91 -2.73 -12.01
C GLN A 43 -3.24 -3.46 -10.84
N GLY A 44 -4.01 -4.13 -10.00
CA GLY A 44 -3.47 -4.66 -8.76
C GLY A 44 -4.50 -5.36 -7.91
N SER A 45 -4.20 -5.47 -6.62
CA SER A 45 -5.16 -5.95 -5.63
C SER A 45 -4.99 -5.26 -4.28
N THR A 46 -6.12 -5.09 -3.58
CA THR A 46 -6.18 -4.76 -2.16
C THR A 46 -6.52 -6.07 -1.44
N GLY A 47 -5.53 -6.67 -0.76
CA GLY A 47 -5.65 -8.06 -0.32
C GLY A 47 -5.91 -9.00 -1.50
N THR A 48 -7.06 -9.69 -1.48
CA THR A 48 -7.49 -10.62 -2.55
C THR A 48 -8.38 -9.98 -3.62
N ASP A 49 -8.81 -8.74 -3.42
CA ASP A 49 -9.77 -8.08 -4.30
C ASP A 49 -9.01 -7.35 -5.42
N PRO A 50 -9.15 -7.79 -6.69
CA PRO A 50 -8.43 -7.16 -7.80
C PRO A 50 -9.08 -5.83 -8.18
N PHE A 51 -8.27 -4.91 -8.69
CA PHE A 51 -8.73 -3.66 -9.28
C PHE A 51 -7.95 -3.34 -10.56
N ALA A 52 -8.56 -2.54 -11.42
CA ALA A 52 -7.91 -1.87 -12.53
C ALA A 52 -8.63 -0.54 -12.78
N GLU A 53 -7.89 0.56 -12.75
CA GLU A 53 -8.46 1.90 -12.83
C GLU A 53 -7.49 2.91 -13.44
N TYR A 54 -8.02 3.81 -14.26
CA TYR A 54 -7.29 4.88 -14.91
C TYR A 54 -7.33 6.16 -14.07
N TYR A 55 -6.16 6.71 -13.81
CA TYR A 55 -5.94 7.96 -13.08
C TYR A 55 -5.77 9.10 -14.07
N ASP A 56 -6.87 9.77 -14.39
CA ASP A 56 -6.91 10.90 -15.32
C ASP A 56 -6.14 12.11 -14.75
N ALA A 57 -5.48 12.89 -15.60
CA ALA A 57 -4.65 14.02 -15.17
C ALA A 57 -5.46 15.16 -14.53
N ASP A 58 -6.79 15.16 -14.69
CA ASP A 58 -7.72 16.11 -14.09
C ASP A 58 -8.09 15.82 -12.62
N GLY A 59 -7.58 14.72 -12.06
CA GLY A 59 -7.91 14.29 -10.69
C GLY A 59 -9.08 13.31 -10.61
N THR A 60 -9.55 12.78 -11.74
CA THR A 60 -10.58 11.73 -11.80
C THR A 60 -9.96 10.35 -11.87
N ILE A 61 -10.51 9.40 -11.12
CA ILE A 61 -10.26 7.97 -11.31
C ILE A 61 -11.42 7.40 -12.11
N ARG A 62 -11.16 6.59 -13.13
CA ARG A 62 -12.17 5.86 -13.91
C ARG A 62 -11.88 4.37 -13.83
N GLY A 63 -12.85 3.59 -13.40
CA GLY A 63 -12.77 2.14 -13.43
C GLY A 63 -14.00 1.54 -14.08
N ASP A 64 -14.15 0.22 -14.00
CA ASP A 64 -15.28 -0.48 -14.62
C ASP A 64 -16.61 -0.09 -13.95
N GLY A 65 -17.36 0.79 -14.61
CA GLY A 65 -18.66 1.26 -14.14
C GLY A 65 -18.63 2.26 -12.97
N TYR A 66 -17.48 2.82 -12.61
CA TYR A 66 -17.37 3.81 -11.54
C TYR A 66 -16.42 4.97 -11.85
N SER A 67 -16.62 6.06 -11.11
CA SER A 67 -15.71 7.21 -11.07
C SER A 67 -15.40 7.59 -9.64
N ALA A 68 -14.14 7.93 -9.36
CA ALA A 68 -13.66 8.41 -8.08
C ALA A 68 -12.76 9.64 -8.28
N LYS A 69 -12.18 10.16 -7.20
CA LYS A 69 -11.27 11.32 -7.26
C LYS A 69 -9.90 10.95 -6.71
N TRP A 70 -8.86 11.56 -7.25
CA TRP A 70 -7.52 11.47 -6.70
C TRP A 70 -6.85 12.84 -6.62
N LYS A 71 -5.87 12.94 -5.73
CA LYS A 71 -4.94 14.06 -5.60
C LYS A 71 -3.64 13.55 -4.96
N VAL A 72 -2.63 14.41 -4.95
CA VAL A 72 -1.41 14.20 -4.16
C VAL A 72 -1.33 15.29 -3.10
N GLU A 73 -1.11 14.90 -1.84
CA GLU A 73 -0.90 15.81 -0.72
C GLU A 73 0.41 15.46 -0.01
N GLY A 74 1.40 16.36 -0.08
CA GLY A 74 2.76 16.04 0.37
C GLY A 74 3.30 14.82 -0.36
N ASP A 75 3.79 13.84 0.39
CA ASP A 75 4.32 12.56 -0.13
C ASP A 75 3.28 11.43 -0.05
N THR A 76 2.00 11.76 -0.27
CA THR A 76 0.91 10.78 -0.26
C THR A 76 0.02 10.91 -1.50
N GLY A 77 -0.42 9.76 -2.02
CA GLY A 77 -1.52 9.67 -2.98
C GLY A 77 -2.83 9.54 -2.22
N CYS A 78 -3.81 10.38 -2.52
CA CYS A 78 -5.09 10.37 -1.84
C CYS A 78 -6.23 10.09 -2.82
N MET A 79 -7.05 9.09 -2.51
CA MET A 79 -8.17 8.64 -3.33
C MET A 79 -9.47 8.74 -2.54
N ASP A 80 -10.52 9.21 -3.20
CA ASP A 80 -11.88 9.33 -2.67
C ASP A 80 -12.86 8.58 -3.59
N TYR A 81 -13.31 7.41 -3.11
CA TYR A 81 -14.28 6.55 -3.76
C TYR A 81 -15.73 6.84 -3.33
N GLY A 82 -16.01 8.02 -2.76
CA GLY A 82 -17.34 8.48 -2.34
C GLY A 82 -17.53 8.65 -0.82
N ASN A 83 -16.49 8.34 -0.02
CA ASN A 83 -16.53 8.42 1.44
C ASN A 83 -15.50 9.40 2.02
N GLY A 84 -14.98 10.29 1.18
CA GLY A 84 -13.87 11.18 1.51
C GLY A 84 -12.51 10.57 1.17
N PHE A 85 -11.48 11.42 1.22
CA PHE A 85 -10.12 11.02 0.86
C PHE A 85 -9.50 10.12 1.94
N GLY A 86 -9.09 8.92 1.53
CA GLY A 86 -8.01 8.19 2.17
C GLY A 86 -6.68 8.60 1.54
N CYS A 87 -5.58 8.55 2.29
CA CYS A 87 -4.24 8.87 1.78
C CYS A 87 -3.26 7.75 2.12
N TRP A 88 -2.40 7.43 1.16
CA TRP A 88 -1.40 6.36 1.23
C TRP A 88 -0.03 6.91 0.87
N THR A 89 0.98 6.48 1.62
CA THR A 89 2.37 6.53 1.14
C THR A 89 2.59 5.35 0.19
N ALA A 90 3.63 5.41 -0.64
CA ALA A 90 3.97 4.30 -1.53
C ALA A 90 5.47 4.03 -1.53
N ILE A 91 5.83 2.77 -1.79
CA ILE A 91 7.14 2.42 -2.32
C ILE A 91 6.94 2.15 -3.80
N ILE A 92 7.64 2.90 -4.66
CA ILE A 92 7.51 2.80 -6.12
C ILE A 92 8.86 2.35 -6.71
N HIS A 93 8.82 1.31 -7.54
CA HIS A 93 9.97 0.80 -8.26
C HIS A 93 9.56 0.41 -9.68
N GLU A 94 10.15 1.08 -10.67
CA GLU A 94 9.81 0.90 -12.09
C GLU A 94 8.30 1.09 -12.30
N GLU A 95 7.61 0.10 -12.86
CA GLU A 95 6.16 0.11 -13.04
C GLU A 95 5.39 -0.45 -11.83
N GLY A 96 6.05 -0.85 -10.74
CA GLY A 96 5.39 -1.42 -9.56
C GLY A 96 5.27 -0.44 -8.40
N ALA A 97 4.20 -0.58 -7.62
CA ALA A 97 4.03 0.13 -6.35
C ALA A 97 3.40 -0.73 -5.25
N ILE A 98 3.90 -0.57 -4.03
CA ILE A 98 3.25 -1.02 -2.79
C ILE A 98 2.65 0.21 -2.11
N TRP A 99 1.33 0.22 -1.94
CA TRP A 99 0.59 1.27 -1.25
C TRP A 99 0.49 0.95 0.23
N ILE A 100 0.81 1.91 1.08
CA ILE A 100 0.96 1.75 2.52
C ILE A 100 0.03 2.71 3.23
N LYS A 101 -0.81 2.17 4.12
CA LYS A 101 -1.73 2.91 4.98
C LYS A 101 -1.44 2.59 6.42
N GLU A 102 -1.33 3.61 7.27
CA GLU A 102 -1.07 3.41 8.72
C GLU A 102 0.16 2.54 9.03
N GLY A 103 1.14 2.52 8.11
CA GLY A 103 2.38 1.74 8.25
C GLY A 103 2.29 0.29 7.76
N GLU A 104 1.14 -0.15 7.25
CA GLU A 104 0.92 -1.49 6.72
C GLU A 104 0.68 -1.46 5.20
N ALA A 105 1.16 -2.50 4.50
CA ALA A 105 0.88 -2.66 3.07
C ALA A 105 -0.61 -2.95 2.87
N ASP A 106 -1.29 -2.05 2.16
CA ASP A 106 -2.74 -2.10 1.94
C ASP A 106 -3.06 -2.67 0.55
N ALA A 107 -2.28 -2.27 -0.46
CA ALA A 107 -2.45 -2.72 -1.83
C ALA A 107 -1.11 -2.83 -2.58
N ALA A 108 -1.10 -3.64 -3.63
CA ALA A 108 -0.01 -3.70 -4.60
C ALA A 108 -0.57 -3.39 -5.99
N SER A 109 0.19 -2.69 -6.82
CA SER A 109 -0.22 -2.33 -8.18
C SER A 109 0.94 -2.38 -9.16
N MET A 110 0.59 -2.59 -10.42
CA MET A 110 1.43 -2.37 -11.59
C MET A 110 0.82 -1.28 -12.47
N LEU A 111 1.68 -0.40 -12.97
CA LEU A 111 1.37 0.64 -13.92
C LEU A 111 1.26 0.06 -15.33
N LEU A 112 0.17 0.41 -16.00
CA LEU A 112 0.00 0.31 -17.43
C LEU A 112 -0.04 1.73 -17.98
N GLN A 113 0.82 2.03 -18.96
CA GLN A 113 0.91 3.36 -19.52
C GLN A 113 -0.39 3.75 -20.26
N GLY A 114 -0.91 4.95 -20.00
CA GLY A 114 -2.13 5.45 -20.62
C GLY A 114 -3.41 4.80 -20.08
N ASN A 115 -4.44 4.71 -20.93
CA ASN A 115 -5.73 4.07 -20.61
C ASN A 115 -6.01 2.90 -21.58
N PRO A 116 -5.25 1.79 -21.52
CA PRO A 116 -5.39 0.67 -22.45
C PRO A 116 -6.75 -0.04 -22.34
N ASN A 117 -7.42 0.11 -21.20
CA ASN A 117 -8.71 -0.52 -20.91
C ASN A 117 -9.91 0.34 -21.37
N ASN A 118 -9.66 1.58 -21.82
CA ASN A 118 -10.68 2.54 -22.28
C ASN A 118 -11.76 2.85 -21.22
N TYR A 119 -11.34 3.03 -19.96
CA TYR A 119 -12.21 3.56 -18.89
C TYR A 119 -12.65 5.01 -19.11
#